data_AF-A0A1D3K0T6-F1
#
_entry.id   AF-A0A1D3K0T6-F1
#
_cell.length_a   1.000
_cell.length_b   1.000
_cell.length_c   1.000
_cell.angle_alpha   90.00
_cell.angle_beta   90.00
_cell.angle_gamma   90.00
#
_symmetry.space_group_name_H-M   'P 1'
#
loop_
_entity.id
_entity.type
_entity.pdbx_description
1 polymer ?
#
loop_
_entity_poly.entity_id
_entity_poly.type
_entity_poly.pdbx_seq_one_letter_code
_entity_poly.pdbx_strand_id
1 'polypeptide(L)'
;MIVFVGFDDLDTFNCTYGFSEEKLGVLRVFVEGGLALPYGFLLKEASGVHFVKCDKDNGGGIEDIFPRHYIYDPSRQTEYVEWELSDGLLRARTDSGEWVQYGSKADSQYAMHEFVGGCWFVFEGVSFSKRTITEYAADRKKSTGNETVEEFGSRAYIEQSSREYLLEGVLNVSPGPGWMSWEIHSELFYIEVPEKSGVGHD
;
A
#
# COMPACT_ATOMS: atom_id res chain seq x y z
N MET A 1 14.80 -4.49 3.43
CA MET A 1 15.27 -3.98 2.12
C MET A 1 14.71 -2.59 1.90
N ILE A 2 15.54 -1.62 1.52
CA ILE A 2 15.10 -0.27 1.15
C ILE A 2 14.92 -0.21 -0.37
N VAL A 3 13.78 0.32 -0.82
CA VAL A 3 13.43 0.54 -2.22
C VAL A 3 13.15 2.03 -2.41
N PHE A 4 13.99 2.67 -3.20
CA PHE A 4 13.78 4.04 -3.64
C PHE A 4 12.78 4.04 -4.80
N VAL A 5 11.72 4.82 -4.66
CA VAL A 5 10.63 4.89 -5.64
C VAL A 5 10.04 6.30 -5.61
N GLY A 6 9.66 6.82 -6.78
CA GLY A 6 8.89 8.05 -6.86
C GLY A 6 7.50 7.83 -6.27
N PHE A 7 7.06 8.71 -5.37
CA PHE A 7 5.72 8.58 -4.78
C PHE A 7 4.61 8.60 -5.86
N ASP A 8 4.77 9.44 -6.88
CA ASP A 8 3.86 9.54 -8.03
C ASP A 8 3.86 8.29 -8.94
N ASP A 9 4.84 7.39 -8.74
CA ASP A 9 4.90 6.11 -9.43
C ASP A 9 4.11 5.01 -8.70
N LEU A 10 3.52 5.29 -7.54
CA LEU A 10 2.70 4.37 -6.76
C LEU A 10 1.21 4.69 -6.94
N ASP A 11 0.34 3.68 -6.89
CA ASP A 11 -1.09 3.88 -6.65
C ASP A 11 -1.41 3.55 -5.19
N THR A 12 -1.60 4.61 -4.41
CA THR A 12 -1.85 4.53 -2.97
C THR A 12 -3.33 4.68 -2.61
N PHE A 13 -4.23 4.84 -3.59
CA PHE A 13 -5.64 5.20 -3.32
C PHE A 13 -6.38 4.11 -2.55
N ASN A 14 -6.07 2.85 -2.84
CA ASN A 14 -6.68 1.69 -2.18
C ASN A 14 -5.91 1.23 -0.94
N CYS A 15 -4.85 1.95 -0.53
CA CYS A 15 -4.04 1.55 0.60
C CYS A 15 -4.87 1.43 1.88
N THR A 16 -4.59 0.36 2.61
CA THR A 16 -4.97 0.21 4.00
C THR A 16 -3.73 0.45 4.86
N TYR A 17 -3.79 1.49 5.68
CA TYR A 17 -2.71 1.90 6.56
C TYR A 17 -2.93 1.35 7.97
N GLY A 18 -1.85 0.88 8.57
CA GLY A 18 -1.82 0.38 9.93
C GLY A 18 -1.30 1.42 10.91
N PHE A 19 -0.33 1.02 11.72
CA PHE A 19 0.32 1.89 12.69
C PHE A 19 1.30 2.87 12.03
N SER A 20 1.46 4.03 12.65
CA SER A 20 2.43 5.04 12.26
C SER A 20 3.30 5.40 13.46
N GLU A 21 4.59 5.63 13.22
CA GLU A 21 5.53 6.09 14.24
C GLU A 21 6.29 7.32 13.73
N GLU A 22 6.41 8.34 14.59
CA GLU A 22 7.27 9.49 14.37
C GLU A 22 8.38 9.46 15.41
N LYS A 23 9.63 9.59 14.96
CA LYS A 23 10.77 9.73 15.84
C LYS A 23 11.88 10.50 15.15
N LEU A 24 12.35 11.57 15.81
CA LEU A 24 13.51 12.36 15.40
C LEU A 24 13.38 12.91 13.97
N GLY A 25 12.17 13.34 13.57
CA GLY A 25 11.94 13.90 12.23
C GLY A 25 11.82 12.85 11.12
N VAL A 26 11.64 11.58 11.50
CA VAL A 26 11.32 10.48 10.58
C VAL A 26 9.91 9.98 10.89
N LEU A 27 9.04 9.98 9.89
CA LEU A 27 7.70 9.39 9.95
C LEU A 27 7.72 8.06 9.18
N ARG A 28 7.29 6.99 9.85
CA ARG A 28 7.06 5.69 9.23
C ARG A 28 5.58 5.36 9.29
N VAL A 29 4.99 4.98 8.17
CA VAL A 29 3.58 4.60 8.04
C VAL A 29 3.52 3.18 7.51
N PHE A 30 2.92 2.27 8.27
CA PHE A 30 2.78 0.88 7.85
C PHE A 30 1.65 0.72 6.84
N VAL A 31 1.94 0.05 5.73
CA VAL A 31 0.98 -0.28 4.67
C VAL A 31 0.63 -1.77 4.79
N GLU A 32 -0.59 -2.07 5.23
CA GLU A 32 -1.06 -3.44 5.45
C GLU A 32 -1.43 -4.15 4.13
N GLY A 33 -1.90 -3.38 3.15
CA GLY A 33 -2.41 -3.89 1.87
C GLY A 33 -2.91 -2.75 0.98
N GLY A 34 -3.39 -3.11 -0.20
CA GLY A 34 -4.03 -2.19 -1.15
C GLY A 34 -3.08 -1.28 -1.91
N LEU A 35 -1.77 -1.42 -1.72
CA LEU A 35 -0.78 -0.74 -2.53
C LEU A 35 -0.72 -1.39 -3.90
N ALA A 36 -1.02 -0.64 -4.95
CA ALA A 36 -0.83 -1.09 -6.32
C ALA A 36 0.48 -0.53 -6.87
N LEU A 37 1.30 -1.43 -7.41
CA LEU A 37 2.52 -1.08 -8.11
C LEU A 37 2.24 -1.15 -9.61
N PRO A 38 2.31 -0.03 -10.35
CA PRO A 38 2.27 -0.11 -11.80
C PRO A 38 3.50 -0.87 -12.32
N TYR A 39 3.41 -1.34 -13.56
CA TYR A 39 4.47 -2.14 -14.19
C TYR A 39 5.86 -1.52 -14.04
N GLY A 40 6.82 -2.31 -13.56
CA GLY A 40 8.18 -1.88 -13.30
C GLY A 40 9.14 -3.05 -13.06
N PHE A 41 10.41 -2.71 -12.84
CA PHE A 41 11.42 -3.65 -12.33
C PHE A 41 12.29 -2.97 -11.24
N LEU A 42 12.97 -3.79 -10.43
CA LEU A 42 13.96 -3.30 -9.46
C LEU A 42 15.36 -3.28 -10.08
N LEU A 43 16.02 -2.14 -10.01
CA LEU A 43 17.41 -1.98 -10.39
C LEU A 43 18.27 -1.90 -9.14
N LYS A 44 19.24 -2.82 -8.99
CA LYS A 44 20.20 -2.78 -7.90
C LYS A 44 21.44 -1.98 -8.32
N GLU A 45 21.69 -0.90 -7.61
CA GLU A 45 22.84 -0.02 -7.80
C GLU A 45 23.71 0.05 -6.55
N ALA A 46 24.88 0.69 -6.65
CA ALA A 46 25.74 0.95 -5.49
C ALA A 46 25.07 1.86 -4.44
N SER A 47 24.11 2.69 -4.87
CA SER A 47 23.33 3.62 -4.05
C SER A 47 22.15 2.97 -3.33
N GLY A 48 21.70 1.78 -3.75
CA GLY A 48 20.53 1.10 -3.21
C GLY A 48 19.73 0.34 -4.27
N VAL A 49 18.50 -0.04 -3.92
CA VAL A 49 17.55 -0.66 -4.86
C VAL A 49 16.56 0.42 -5.31
N HIS A 50 16.41 0.58 -6.63
CA HIS A 50 15.52 1.57 -7.23
C HIS A 50 14.40 0.89 -7.99
N PHE A 51 13.18 1.35 -7.80
CA PHE A 51 12.07 1.00 -8.67
C PHE A 51 12.14 1.82 -9.95
N VAL A 52 12.04 1.15 -11.09
CA VAL A 52 11.97 1.77 -12.40
C VAL A 52 10.66 1.38 -13.07
N LYS A 53 9.77 2.35 -13.26
CA LYS A 53 8.52 2.16 -13.99
C LYS A 53 8.80 1.87 -15.45
N CYS A 54 8.04 0.95 -16.03
CA CYS A 54 8.16 0.57 -17.44
C CYS A 54 6.80 0.22 -18.05
N ASP A 55 6.81 -0.12 -19.34
CA ASP A 55 5.61 -0.64 -20.00
C ASP A 55 5.24 -2.03 -19.48
N LYS A 56 3.96 -2.38 -19.65
CA LYS A 56 3.35 -3.63 -19.16
C LYS A 56 4.12 -4.90 -19.52
N ASP A 57 4.70 -4.95 -20.71
CA ASP A 57 5.36 -6.15 -21.22
C ASP A 57 6.83 -6.28 -20.74
N ASN A 58 7.35 -5.27 -20.03
CA ASN A 58 8.76 -5.17 -19.63
C ASN A 58 8.99 -5.22 -18.12
N GLY A 59 7.92 -5.31 -17.32
CA GLY A 59 7.98 -5.38 -15.85
C GLY A 59 7.75 -6.79 -15.33
N GLY A 60 8.11 -7.04 -14.07
CA GLY A 60 7.69 -8.26 -13.37
C GLY A 60 8.47 -8.59 -12.09
N GLY A 61 7.81 -9.36 -11.22
CA GLY A 61 8.42 -10.00 -10.04
C GLY A 61 8.78 -9.05 -8.91
N ILE A 62 8.26 -7.82 -8.93
CA ILE A 62 8.46 -6.86 -7.84
C ILE A 62 7.54 -7.23 -6.69
N GLU A 63 6.30 -7.52 -7.01
CA GLU A 63 5.24 -7.95 -6.11
C GLU A 63 5.66 -9.11 -5.20
N ASP A 64 6.48 -10.05 -5.70
CA ASP A 64 7.02 -11.19 -4.96
C ASP A 64 7.94 -10.81 -3.78
N ILE A 65 8.53 -9.60 -3.82
CA ILE A 65 9.41 -9.12 -2.74
C ILE A 65 8.61 -8.68 -1.51
N PHE A 66 7.35 -8.27 -1.72
CA PHE A 66 6.51 -7.78 -0.63
C PHE A 66 6.06 -8.97 0.23
N PRO A 67 5.95 -8.82 1.56
CA PRO A 67 5.48 -9.88 2.42
C PRO A 67 4.06 -10.34 2.09
N ARG A 68 3.26 -9.47 1.48
CA ARG A 68 1.88 -9.74 1.09
C ARG A 68 1.67 -9.36 -0.37
N HIS A 69 1.11 -10.27 -1.15
CA HIS A 69 0.70 -10.10 -2.55
C HIS A 69 -0.59 -10.88 -2.76
N TYR A 70 -1.60 -10.23 -3.32
CA TYR A 70 -2.94 -10.80 -3.46
C TYR A 70 -3.71 -10.14 -4.61
N ILE A 71 -4.75 -10.84 -5.09
CA ILE A 71 -5.79 -10.28 -5.95
C ILE A 71 -7.00 -9.92 -5.10
N TYR A 72 -7.62 -8.77 -5.35
CA TYR A 72 -8.90 -8.41 -4.76
C TYR A 72 -10.02 -8.37 -5.81
N ASP A 73 -11.07 -9.16 -5.62
CA ASP A 73 -12.30 -9.06 -6.41
C ASP A 73 -13.30 -8.12 -5.71
N PRO A 74 -13.53 -6.90 -6.25
CA PRO A 74 -14.45 -5.94 -5.66
C PRO A 74 -15.92 -6.36 -5.76
N SER A 75 -16.29 -7.19 -6.75
CA SER A 75 -17.67 -7.68 -6.91
C SER A 75 -18.05 -8.67 -5.82
N ARG A 76 -17.09 -9.50 -5.40
CA ARG A 76 -17.26 -10.50 -4.32
C ARG A 76 -16.75 -10.00 -2.97
N GLN A 77 -16.09 -8.84 -2.94
CA GLN A 77 -15.36 -8.31 -1.78
C GLN A 77 -14.42 -9.36 -1.17
N THR A 78 -13.67 -10.06 -2.02
CA THR A 78 -12.86 -11.21 -1.63
C THR A 78 -11.40 -11.01 -2.01
N GLU A 79 -10.50 -11.35 -1.09
CA GLU A 79 -9.05 -11.43 -1.33
C GLU A 79 -8.64 -12.86 -1.70
N TYR A 80 -7.82 -12.99 -2.73
CA TYR A 80 -7.22 -14.23 -3.18
C TYR A 80 -5.71 -14.17 -3.02
N VAL A 81 -5.15 -15.11 -2.28
CA VAL A 81 -3.72 -15.17 -1.93
C VAL A 81 -2.91 -16.04 -2.88
N GLU A 82 -3.59 -16.84 -3.70
CA GLU A 82 -2.98 -17.71 -4.70
C GLU A 82 -3.89 -17.72 -5.93
N TRP A 83 -3.33 -17.60 -7.13
CA TRP A 83 -4.09 -17.61 -8.38
C TRP A 83 -3.27 -18.10 -9.57
N GLU A 84 -3.99 -18.57 -10.58
CA GLU A 84 -3.45 -18.94 -11.88
C GLU A 84 -4.44 -18.57 -12.99
N LEU A 85 -3.91 -18.36 -14.19
CA LEU A 85 -4.71 -18.22 -15.40
C LEU A 85 -4.66 -19.53 -16.19
N SER A 86 -5.80 -20.22 -16.27
CA SER A 86 -5.97 -21.41 -17.11
C SER A 86 -6.85 -21.06 -18.30
N ASP A 87 -6.31 -21.14 -19.52
CA ASP A 87 -6.97 -20.71 -20.77
C ASP A 87 -7.51 -19.26 -20.76
N GLY A 88 -6.88 -18.40 -19.94
CA GLY A 88 -7.28 -17.01 -19.73
C GLY A 88 -8.47 -16.82 -18.78
N LEU A 89 -8.84 -17.87 -18.02
CA LEU A 89 -9.79 -17.82 -16.93
C LEU A 89 -9.05 -17.85 -15.60
N LEU A 90 -9.45 -16.95 -14.69
CA LEU A 90 -8.89 -16.88 -13.36
C LEU A 90 -9.37 -18.08 -12.54
N ARG A 91 -8.40 -18.78 -11.95
CA ARG A 91 -8.62 -19.74 -10.86
C ARG A 91 -7.88 -19.20 -9.65
N ALA A 92 -8.59 -18.93 -8.56
CA ALA A 92 -8.02 -18.21 -7.43
C ALA A 92 -8.45 -18.86 -6.11
N ARG A 93 -7.63 -18.69 -5.08
CA ARG A 93 -7.77 -19.33 -3.77
C ARG A 93 -7.73 -18.28 -2.67
N THR A 94 -8.66 -18.38 -1.74
CA THR A 94 -8.69 -17.56 -0.52
C THR A 94 -7.69 -18.08 0.51
N ASP A 95 -7.38 -17.26 1.52
CA ASP A 95 -6.54 -17.65 2.65
C ASP A 95 -7.12 -18.83 3.46
N SER A 96 -8.45 -19.00 3.45
CA SER A 96 -9.13 -20.15 4.06
C SER A 96 -8.94 -21.47 3.29
N GLY A 97 -8.37 -21.43 2.09
CA GLY A 97 -8.16 -22.60 1.24
C GLY A 97 -9.25 -22.87 0.19
N GLU A 98 -10.27 -22.03 0.11
CA GLU A 98 -11.37 -22.19 -0.85
C GLU A 98 -10.92 -21.76 -2.25
N TRP A 99 -11.15 -22.61 -3.24
CA TRP A 99 -10.88 -22.33 -4.64
C TRP A 99 -12.12 -21.88 -5.39
N VAL A 100 -11.97 -20.83 -6.20
CA VAL A 100 -12.97 -20.32 -7.12
C VAL A 100 -12.44 -20.39 -8.55
N GLN A 101 -13.28 -20.88 -9.45
CA GLN A 101 -13.04 -20.85 -10.89
C GLN A 101 -13.98 -19.84 -11.55
N TYR A 102 -13.43 -18.88 -12.28
CA TYR A 102 -14.23 -17.93 -13.06
C TYR A 102 -14.67 -18.58 -14.37
N GLY A 103 -15.94 -18.37 -14.73
CA GLY A 103 -16.55 -18.95 -15.94
C GLY A 103 -16.43 -18.08 -17.18
N SER A 104 -16.01 -16.81 -17.05
CA SER A 104 -15.85 -15.89 -18.17
C SER A 104 -14.54 -15.11 -18.09
N LYS A 105 -13.97 -14.79 -19.26
CA LYS A 105 -12.74 -14.00 -19.37
C LYS A 105 -12.93 -12.56 -18.92
N ALA A 106 -14.11 -11.99 -19.18
CA ALA A 106 -14.44 -10.64 -18.76
C ALA A 106 -14.46 -10.51 -17.22
N ASP A 107 -15.12 -11.44 -16.53
CA ASP A 107 -15.15 -11.44 -15.07
C ASP A 107 -13.75 -11.70 -14.49
N SER A 108 -12.97 -12.57 -15.12
CA SER A 108 -11.58 -12.83 -14.73
C SER A 108 -10.74 -11.55 -14.79
N GLN A 109 -10.81 -10.80 -15.90
CA GLN A 109 -10.08 -9.55 -16.06
C GLN A 109 -10.51 -8.48 -15.06
N TYR A 110 -11.81 -8.41 -14.77
CA TYR A 110 -12.34 -7.48 -13.78
C TYR A 110 -11.90 -7.84 -12.35
N ALA A 111 -11.71 -9.12 -12.04
CA ALA A 111 -11.26 -9.55 -10.73
C ALA A 111 -9.76 -9.35 -10.49
N MET A 112 -8.93 -9.24 -11.54
CA MET A 112 -7.47 -9.15 -11.44
C MET A 112 -6.96 -7.76 -11.02
N HIS A 113 -7.35 -7.32 -9.82
CA HIS A 113 -6.73 -6.18 -9.15
C HIS A 113 -5.65 -6.68 -8.21
N GLU A 114 -4.40 -6.64 -8.67
CA GLU A 114 -3.24 -7.08 -7.88
C GLU A 114 -2.79 -5.98 -6.92
N PHE A 115 -2.58 -6.37 -5.67
CA PHE A 115 -2.15 -5.49 -4.60
C PHE A 115 -1.04 -6.13 -3.78
N VAL A 116 -0.22 -5.28 -3.17
CA VAL A 116 0.80 -5.67 -2.20
C VAL A 116 0.57 -5.01 -0.84
N GLY A 117 1.28 -5.50 0.17
CA GLY A 117 1.26 -4.95 1.52
C GLY A 117 2.37 -5.51 2.40
N GLY A 118 2.31 -5.15 3.69
CA GLY A 118 3.31 -5.54 4.67
C GLY A 118 4.62 -4.76 4.54
N CYS A 119 4.56 -3.50 4.09
CA CYS A 119 5.72 -2.65 3.92
C CYS A 119 5.56 -1.32 4.65
N TRP A 120 6.65 -0.56 4.71
CA TRP A 120 6.69 0.74 5.37
C TRP A 120 6.91 1.84 4.36
N PHE A 121 6.06 2.86 4.40
CA PHE A 121 6.38 4.17 3.82
C PHE A 121 7.21 4.94 4.83
N VAL A 122 8.36 5.45 4.40
CA VAL A 122 9.29 6.19 5.27
C VAL A 122 9.55 7.56 4.69
N PHE A 123 9.37 8.58 5.54
CA PHE A 123 9.55 10.00 5.23
C PHE A 123 10.57 10.60 6.19
N GLU A 124 11.64 11.20 5.67
CA GLU A 124 12.69 11.85 6.47
C GLU A 124 12.62 13.38 6.33
N GLY A 125 13.07 14.11 7.37
CA GLY A 125 13.00 15.57 7.39
C GLY A 125 11.55 16.07 7.34
N VAL A 126 10.67 15.46 8.14
CA VAL A 126 9.22 15.55 7.94
C VAL A 126 8.52 16.60 8.81
N SER A 127 7.50 17.25 8.23
CA SER A 127 6.39 17.88 8.96
C SER A 127 5.09 17.44 8.31
N PHE A 128 4.06 17.11 9.10
CA PHE A 128 2.83 16.56 8.55
C PHE A 128 1.61 16.92 9.38
N SER A 129 0.45 16.90 8.74
CA SER A 129 -0.86 16.89 9.39
C SER A 129 -1.57 15.58 9.09
N LYS A 130 -2.26 15.06 10.09
CA LYS A 130 -3.07 13.83 10.02
C LYS A 130 -4.51 14.19 10.31
N ARG A 131 -5.40 13.84 9.40
CA ARG A 131 -6.84 13.91 9.58
C ARG A 131 -7.38 12.49 9.65
N THR A 132 -8.13 12.17 10.71
CA THR A 132 -8.74 10.85 10.89
C THR A 132 -10.24 10.97 11.12
N ILE A 133 -10.97 10.03 10.55
CA ILE A 133 -12.41 9.88 10.71
C ILE A 133 -12.68 8.44 11.16
N THR A 134 -13.05 8.25 12.42
CA THR A 134 -13.00 6.93 13.08
C THR A 134 -14.32 6.17 13.14
N GLU A 135 -15.43 6.72 12.64
CA GLU A 135 -16.70 6.00 12.60
C GLU A 135 -17.36 6.14 11.24
N TYR A 136 -17.63 4.99 10.63
CA TYR A 136 -18.45 4.90 9.44
C TYR A 136 -19.81 4.30 9.75
N ALA A 137 -20.80 4.67 8.95
CA ALA A 137 -22.04 3.94 8.81
C ALA A 137 -21.75 2.47 8.45
N ALA A 138 -22.69 1.58 8.79
CA ALA A 138 -22.54 0.14 8.58
C ALA A 138 -22.26 -0.26 7.12
N ASP A 139 -22.58 0.60 6.16
CA ASP A 139 -22.30 0.39 4.74
C ASP A 139 -20.88 0.82 4.31
N ARG A 140 -20.08 1.39 5.23
CA ARG A 140 -18.74 1.98 4.99
C ARG A 140 -18.71 3.06 3.90
N LYS A 141 -19.86 3.60 3.50
CA LYS A 141 -19.98 4.63 2.44
C LYS A 141 -20.17 6.03 3.00
N LYS A 142 -20.44 6.17 4.29
CA LYS A 142 -20.65 7.46 4.96
C LYS A 142 -19.95 7.49 6.30
N SER A 143 -19.30 8.60 6.62
CA SER A 143 -18.82 8.86 7.98
C SER A 143 -19.98 9.26 8.89
N THR A 144 -19.97 8.78 10.12
CA THR A 144 -20.87 9.20 11.21
C THR A 144 -20.13 9.74 12.43
N GLY A 145 -18.80 9.64 12.44
CA GLY A 145 -17.96 9.95 13.59
C GLY A 145 -17.42 11.37 13.63
N ASN A 146 -16.84 11.72 14.77
CA ASN A 146 -16.11 12.97 14.92
C ASN A 146 -14.81 12.92 14.12
N GLU A 147 -14.47 14.05 13.52
CA GLU A 147 -13.21 14.26 12.84
C GLU A 147 -12.14 14.68 13.85
N THR A 148 -10.96 14.06 13.78
CA THR A 148 -9.78 14.48 14.53
C THR A 148 -8.69 14.96 13.58
N VAL A 149 -8.08 16.09 13.92
CA VAL A 149 -6.93 16.65 13.21
C VAL A 149 -5.76 16.75 14.19
N GLU A 150 -4.64 16.15 13.82
CA GLU A 150 -3.39 16.19 14.56
C GLU A 150 -2.31 16.79 13.66
N GLU A 151 -1.58 17.80 14.15
CA GLU A 151 -0.48 18.44 13.42
C GLU A 151 0.84 18.16 14.13
N PHE A 152 1.85 17.74 13.35
CA PHE A 152 3.17 17.37 13.84
C PHE A 152 4.27 18.13 13.08
N GLY A 153 5.21 18.68 13.85
CA GLY A 153 6.23 19.58 13.34
C GLY A 153 5.69 20.98 13.02
N SER A 154 6.50 21.80 12.39
CA SER A 154 6.08 23.14 11.96
C SER A 154 6.54 23.40 10.54
N ARG A 155 5.60 23.84 9.69
CA ARG A 155 5.88 24.19 8.29
C ARG A 155 6.96 25.28 8.12
N ALA A 156 7.23 26.04 9.18
CA ALA A 156 8.23 27.12 9.16
C ALA A 156 9.69 26.60 9.14
N TYR A 157 9.93 25.33 9.47
CA TYR A 157 11.26 24.72 9.49
C TYR A 157 11.48 23.72 8.36
N ILE A 158 10.54 23.64 7.42
CA ILE A 158 10.67 22.76 6.27
C ILE A 158 11.68 23.38 5.30
N GLU A 159 12.71 22.62 4.93
CA GLU A 159 13.67 23.05 3.93
C GLU A 159 13.01 23.26 2.56
N GLN A 160 13.60 24.15 1.76
CA GLN A 160 13.11 24.50 0.43
C GLN A 160 13.13 23.33 -0.57
N SER A 161 13.85 22.25 -0.23
CA SER A 161 13.99 20.99 -0.98
C SER A 161 12.87 19.98 -0.73
N SER A 162 12.02 20.21 0.27
CA SER A 162 10.91 19.31 0.62
C SER A 162 9.87 19.16 -0.49
N ARG A 163 9.23 18.00 -0.51
CA ARG A 163 8.09 17.69 -1.36
C ARG A 163 6.86 17.40 -0.52
N GLU A 164 5.70 17.70 -1.09
CA GLU A 164 4.40 17.37 -0.50
C GLU A 164 3.94 16.00 -0.98
N TYR A 165 3.43 15.20 -0.06
CA TYR A 165 2.87 13.88 -0.28
C TYR A 165 1.50 13.82 0.39
N LEU A 166 0.53 13.27 -0.32
CA LEU A 166 -0.82 13.07 0.18
C LEU A 166 -1.11 11.58 0.28
N LEU A 167 -1.31 11.08 1.49
CA LEU A 167 -1.80 9.72 1.71
C LEU A 167 -3.28 9.78 2.03
N GLU A 168 -4.08 9.05 1.28
CA GLU A 168 -5.50 8.83 1.58
C GLU A 168 -5.79 7.34 1.53
N GLY A 169 -6.67 6.88 2.42
CA GLY A 169 -7.06 5.48 2.44
C GLY A 169 -7.73 5.06 3.74
N VAL A 170 -7.81 3.75 3.93
CA VAL A 170 -8.45 3.15 5.10
C VAL A 170 -7.43 3.01 6.23
N LEU A 171 -7.80 3.42 7.45
CA LEU A 171 -7.02 3.17 8.66
C LEU A 171 -7.56 1.91 9.34
N ASN A 172 -6.75 0.87 9.52
CA ASN A 172 -7.17 -0.40 10.12
C ASN A 172 -6.59 -0.63 11.53
N VAL A 173 -6.43 0.43 12.30
CA VAL A 173 -5.96 0.39 13.69
C VAL A 173 -6.95 1.05 14.64
N SER A 174 -6.84 0.73 15.93
CA SER A 174 -7.67 1.31 17.00
C SER A 174 -7.74 2.85 16.89
N PRO A 175 -8.92 3.48 17.03
CA PRO A 175 -10.19 2.93 17.55
C PRO A 175 -11.07 2.10 16.58
N GLY A 176 -10.62 1.79 15.37
CA GLY A 176 -11.36 0.92 14.44
C GLY A 176 -11.25 1.40 12.99
N PRO A 177 -11.82 0.65 12.02
CA PRO A 177 -11.66 0.97 10.61
C PRO A 177 -12.21 2.38 10.31
N GLY A 178 -11.33 3.28 9.89
CA GLY A 178 -11.60 4.71 9.68
C GLY A 178 -11.09 5.21 8.32
N TRP A 179 -11.47 6.44 7.93
CA TRP A 179 -10.79 7.15 6.84
C TRP A 179 -9.61 7.88 7.43
N MET A 180 -8.55 7.99 6.67
CA MET A 180 -7.44 8.84 7.03
C MET A 180 -6.98 9.62 5.80
N SER A 181 -6.58 10.87 6.04
CA SER A 181 -5.79 11.68 5.11
C SER A 181 -4.56 12.26 5.82
N TRP A 182 -3.36 12.09 5.24
CA TRP A 182 -2.11 12.69 5.71
C TRP A 182 -1.59 13.67 4.65
N GLU A 183 -1.37 14.93 5.04
CA GLU A 183 -0.56 15.87 4.27
C GLU A 183 0.85 15.87 4.84
N ILE A 184 1.82 15.35 4.09
CA ILE A 184 3.19 15.13 4.54
C ILE A 184 4.11 16.00 3.71
N HIS A 185 4.98 16.76 4.37
CA HIS A 185 6.06 17.51 3.74
C HIS A 185 7.37 16.87 4.17
N SER A 186 8.19 16.42 3.22
CA SER A 186 9.39 15.65 3.52
C SER A 186 10.50 15.85 2.48
N GLU A 187 11.74 15.76 2.93
CA GLU A 187 12.95 15.85 2.09
C GLU A 187 13.20 14.57 1.29
N LEU A 188 12.82 13.41 1.84
CA LEU A 188 13.09 12.10 1.26
C LEU A 188 11.97 11.11 1.56
N PHE A 189 11.57 10.36 0.53
CA PHE A 189 10.63 9.25 0.62
C PHE A 189 11.26 7.96 0.10
N TYR A 190 11.01 6.83 0.78
CA TYR A 190 11.32 5.49 0.29
C TYR A 190 10.38 4.43 0.91
N ILE A 191 10.39 3.23 0.32
CA ILE A 191 9.72 2.06 0.87
C ILE A 191 10.74 1.20 1.60
N GLU A 192 10.41 0.76 2.81
CA GLU A 192 11.13 -0.31 3.50
C GLU A 192 10.29 -1.58 3.49
N VAL A 193 10.82 -2.61 2.84
CA VAL A 193 10.24 -3.96 2.79
C VAL A 193 10.94 -4.81 3.86
N PRO A 194 10.23 -5.30 4.89
CA PRO A 194 10.81 -6.21 5.87
C PRO A 194 11.39 -7.44 5.18
N GLU A 195 12.52 -7.96 5.68
CA GLU A 195 12.96 -9.29 5.24
C GLU A 195 11.87 -10.29 5.63
N LYS A 196 11.49 -11.20 4.71
CA LYS A 196 10.62 -12.32 5.04
C LYS A 196 11.27 -13.05 6.21
N SER A 197 10.73 -12.92 7.42
CA SER A 197 11.13 -13.77 8.52
C SER A 197 10.90 -15.19 8.04
N GLY A 198 11.98 -15.96 7.90
CA GLY A 198 11.91 -17.36 7.56
C GLY A 198 11.13 -18.08 8.65
N VAL A 199 9.81 -18.15 8.50
CA VAL A 199 9.02 -19.15 9.17
C VAL A 199 9.34 -20.43 8.40
N GLY A 200 10.27 -21.21 8.96
CA GLY A 200 10.54 -22.55 8.51
C GLY A 200 9.21 -23.30 8.40
N HIS A 201 8.94 -23.81 7.22
CA HIS A 201 8.09 -24.99 7.10
C HIS A 201 8.89 -26.16 7.68
N ASP A 202 8.70 -26.40 8.98
CA ASP A 202 8.82 -27.73 9.56
C ASP A 202 7.45 -28.42 9.50
#